data_AF-A0A9X7PLZ2-F1
#
_entry.id   AF-A0A9X7PLZ2-F1
#
_cell.length_a   1.000
_cell.length_b   1.000
_cell.length_c   1.000
_cell.angle_alpha   90.00
_cell.angle_beta   90.00
_cell.angle_gamma   90.00
#
_symmetry.space_group_name_H-M   'P 1'
#
loop_
_entity.id
_entity.type
_entity.pdbx_description
1 polymer ?
#
loop_
_entity_poly.entity_id
_entity_poly.type
_entity_poly.pdbx_seq_one_letter_code
_entity_poly.pdbx_strand_id
1 'polypeptide(L)' 'MKVLAISLLIGSILIGVAIEMDMLMGFTLRQSMHNVFNPFRVMEIPEMFILFLFLLLWMLDVLAVLFLQKQKKT' A
#
# COMPACT_ATOMS: atom_id res chain seq x y z
N MET A 1 12.47 -19.37 0.90
CA MET A 1 13.68 -18.69 0.42
C MET A 1 13.50 -17.99 -0.94
N LYS A 2 12.80 -18.59 -1.94
CA LYS A 2 12.57 -17.95 -3.26
C LYS A 2 11.59 -16.77 -3.21
N VAL A 3 10.47 -16.91 -2.48
CA VAL A 3 9.45 -15.88 -2.36
C VAL A 3 10.03 -14.60 -1.74
N LEU A 4 10.79 -14.70 -0.65
CA LEU A 4 11.45 -13.54 -0.04
C LEU A 4 12.39 -12.80 -1.01
N ALA A 5 13.20 -13.54 -1.78
CA ALA A 5 14.09 -12.95 -2.76
C ALA A 5 13.31 -12.24 -3.89
N ILE A 6 12.24 -12.85 -4.38
CA ILE A 6 11.36 -12.26 -5.40
C ILE A 6 10.65 -11.02 -4.84
N SER A 7 10.17 -11.06 -3.60
CA SER A 7 9.55 -9.91 -2.95
C SER A 7 10.51 -8.73 -2.77
N LEU A 8 11.77 -8.99 -2.39
CA LEU A 8 12.80 -7.95 -2.30
C LEU A 8 13.13 -7.35 -3.67
N LEU A 9 13.21 -8.18 -4.71
CA LEU A 9 13.48 -7.72 -6.08
C LEU A 9 12.33 -6.87 -6.62
N ILE A 10 11.08 -7.30 -6.43
CA ILE A 10 9.91 -6.53 -6.82
C ILE A 10 9.86 -5.22 -6.02
N GLY A 11 10.12 -5.28 -4.71
CA GLY A 11 10.16 -4.10 -3.84
C GLY A 11 11.20 -3.06 -4.28
N SER A 12 12.41 -3.50 -4.62
CA SER A 12 13.47 -2.58 -5.07
C SER A 12 13.15 -1.93 -6.41
N ILE A 13 12.55 -2.67 -7.36
CA ILE A 13 12.09 -2.11 -8.63
C ILE A 13 10.99 -1.06 -8.40
N LEU A 14 9.99 -1.38 -7.56
CA LEU A 14 8.90 -0.45 -7.25
C LEU A 14 9.40 0.83 -6.59
N ILE A 15 10.36 0.73 -5.66
CA ILE A 15 11.01 1.89 -5.04
C ILE A 15 11.76 2.71 -6.10
N GLY A 16 12.49 2.05 -7.01
CA GLY A 16 13.20 2.71 -8.11
C GLY A 16 12.24 3.52 -8.99
N VAL A 17 11.15 2.90 -9.43
CA VAL A 17 10.12 3.56 -10.26
C VAL A 17 9.48 4.74 -9.52
N ALA A 18 9.18 4.59 -8.24
CA ALA A 18 8.62 5.69 -7.44
C ALA A 18 9.59 6.89 -7.37
N ILE A 19 10.89 6.63 -7.19
CA ILE A 19 11.90 7.69 -7.15
C ILE A 19 12.05 8.37 -8.50
N GLU A 20 12.08 7.59 -9.60
CA GLU A 20 12.17 8.12 -10.95
C GLU A 20 10.96 9.01 -11.29
N MET A 21 9.75 8.59 -10.93
CA MET A 21 8.52 9.37 -11.13
C MET A 21 8.56 10.68 -10.35
N ASP A 22 8.99 10.65 -9.08
CA ASP A 22 9.15 11.85 -8.27
C ASP A 22 10.16 12.83 -8.91
N MET A 23 11.27 12.31 -9.45
CA MET A 23 12.24 13.14 -10.16
C MET A 23 11.66 13.77 -11.43
N LEU A 24 10.84 13.03 -12.19
CA LEU A 24 10.14 13.55 -13.37
C LEU A 24 9.12 14.65 -13.00
N MET A 25 8.52 14.58 -11.80
CA MET A 25 7.66 15.63 -11.24
C MET A 25 8.46 16.82 -10.67
N GLY A 26 9.80 16.79 -10.73
CA GLY A 26 10.68 17.87 -10.28
C GLY A 26 11.08 17.79 -8.81
N PHE A 27 10.81 16.69 -8.12
CA PHE A 27 11.25 16.50 -6.73
C PHE A 27 12.75 16.16 -6.65
N THR A 28 13.38 16.58 -5.56
CA THR A 28 14.78 16.23 -5.28
C THR A 28 14.88 14.79 -4.77
N LEU A 29 16.03 14.13 -4.98
CA LEU A 29 16.29 12.78 -4.46
C LEU A 29 16.00 12.65 -2.96
N ARG A 30 16.38 13.66 -2.16
CA ARG A 30 16.13 13.66 -0.71
C ARG A 30 14.64 13.69 -0.38
N GLN A 31 13.87 14.47 -1.13
CA GLN A 31 12.42 14.57 -0.95
C GLN A 31 11.73 13.28 -1.38
N SER A 32 12.17 12.70 -2.49
CA SER A 32 11.62 11.44 -2.98
C SER A 32 11.88 10.26 -2.02
N MET A 33 13.09 10.17 -1.46
CA MET A 33 13.36 9.18 -0.42
C MET A 33 12.40 9.35 0.78
N HIS A 34 12.14 10.59 1.19
CA HIS A 34 11.19 10.87 2.27
C HIS A 34 9.74 10.53 1.88
N ASN A 35 9.36 10.69 0.60
CA ASN A 35 8.05 10.33 0.08
C ASN A 35 7.84 8.81 0.08
N VAL A 36 8.84 8.04 -0.34
CA VAL A 36 8.80 6.57 -0.35
C VAL A 36 8.65 6.00 1.07
N PHE A 37 9.34 6.58 2.06
CA PHE A 37 9.21 6.15 3.46
C PHE A 37 7.92 6.61 4.15
N ASN A 38 7.31 7.70 3.68
CA ASN A 38 6.06 8.23 4.21
C ASN A 38 5.08 8.60 3.09
N PRO A 39 4.43 7.60 2.47
CA PRO A 39 3.56 7.81 1.32
C PRO A 39 2.27 8.56 1.67
N PHE A 40 1.81 8.50 2.94
CA PHE A 40 0.60 9.22 3.38
C PHE A 40 0.76 10.75 3.35
N ARG A 41 2.00 11.26 3.41
CA ARG A 41 2.27 12.69 3.34
C ARG A 41 2.05 13.26 1.93
N VAL A 42 2.28 12.44 0.91
CA VAL A 42 2.20 12.84 -0.51
C VAL A 42 0.87 12.45 -1.16
N MET A 43 0.05 11.68 -0.46
CA MET A 43 -1.21 11.16 -0.97
C MET A 43 -2.29 12.25 -0.96
N GLU A 44 -2.97 12.43 -2.09
CA GLU A 44 -4.03 13.41 -2.23
C GLU A 44 -5.30 12.99 -1.45
N ILE A 45 -6.15 13.96 -1.11
CA ILE A 45 -7.39 13.70 -0.33
C ILE A 45 -8.26 12.60 -0.98
N PRO A 46 -8.49 12.58 -2.31
CA PRO A 46 -9.28 11.54 -2.95
C PRO A 46 -8.62 10.15 -2.85
N GLU A 47 -7.30 10.09 -2.98
CA GLU A 47 -6.55 8.84 -2.89
C GLU A 47 -6.65 8.25 -1.48
N MET A 48 -6.45 9.08 -0.46
CA MET A 48 -6.64 8.69 0.95
C MET A 48 -8.06 8.14 1.18
N PHE A 49 -9.08 8.85 0.70
CA PHE A 49 -10.47 8.42 0.83
C PHE A 49 -10.70 7.03 0.21
N ILE A 50 -10.20 6.80 -1.01
CA ILE A 50 -10.35 5.51 -1.70
C ILE A 50 -9.63 4.39 -0.94
N LEU A 51 -8.42 4.64 -0.43
CA LEU A 51 -7.66 3.67 0.35
C LEU A 51 -8.42 3.28 1.64
N PHE A 52 -8.93 4.27 2.37
CA PHE A 52 -9.70 4.02 3.59
C PHE A 52 -11.00 3.27 3.29
N LEU A 53 -11.70 3.62 2.20
CA LEU A 53 -12.91 2.92 1.78
C LEU A 53 -12.60 1.45 1.45
N PHE A 54 -11.52 1.19 0.71
CA PHE A 54 -11.08 -0.15 0.38
C PHE A 54 -10.76 -0.97 1.64
N LEU A 55 -9.98 -0.41 2.58
CA LEU A 55 -9.64 -1.07 3.85
C LEU A 55 -10.89 -1.35 4.71
N LEU A 56 -11.85 -0.43 4.71
CA LEU A 56 -13.12 -0.60 5.43
C LEU A 56 -13.92 -1.78 4.85
N LEU A 57 -14.07 -1.83 3.52
CA LEU A 57 -14.78 -2.93 2.85
C LEU A 57 -14.10 -4.28 3.10
N TRP A 58 -12.77 -4.30 3.02
CA TRP A 58 -11.99 -5.50 3.32
C TRP A 58 -12.16 -5.96 4.78
N MET A 59 -12.14 -5.02 5.75
CA MET A 59 -12.44 -5.33 7.14
C MET A 59 -13.84 -5.89 7.33
N LEU A 60 -14.85 -5.31 6.68
CA LEU A 60 -16.23 -5.79 6.74
C LEU A 60 -16.36 -7.22 6.19
N ASP A 61 -15.68 -7.52 5.07
CA ASP A 61 -15.66 -8.86 4.48
C ASP A 61 -15.02 -9.88 5.42
N VAL A 62 -13.85 -9.54 5.98
CA VAL A 62 -13.18 -10.39 6.99
C VAL A 62 -14.08 -10.62 8.19
N LEU A 63 -14.73 -9.59 8.71
CA LEU A 63 -15.67 -9.71 9.82
C LEU A 63 -16.86 -10.59 9.45
N ALA A 64 -17.48 -10.38 8.29
CA ALA A 64 -18.62 -11.17 7.82
C ALA A 64 -18.27 -12.66 7.72
N VAL A 65 -17.11 -13.00 7.16
CA VAL A 65 -16.62 -14.39 7.10
C VAL A 65 -16.45 -14.96 8.51
N LEU A 66 -15.84 -14.21 9.44
CA LEU A 66 -15.66 -14.66 10.82
C LEU A 66 -17.00 -14.88 11.55
N PHE A 67 -17.99 -14.00 11.35
CA PHE A 67 -19.32 -14.14 11.93
C PHE A 67 -20.11 -15.33 11.33
N LEU A 68 -20.05 -15.52 10.01
CA LEU A 68 -20.69 -16.65 9.33
C LEU A 68 -20.05 -18.00 9.70
N GLN A 69 -18.73 -18.03 9.91
CA GLN A 69 -18.04 -19.22 10.42
C GLN A 69 -18.42 -19.56 11.86
N LYS A 70 -18.69 -18.55 12.71
CA LYS A 70 -19.21 -18.78 14.07
C LYS A 70 -20.62 -19.38 14.05
N GLN A 71 -21.48 -18.93 13.14
CA GLN A 71 -22.86 -19.45 13.01
C GLN A 71 -22.92 -20.89 12.48
N LYS A 72 -21.96 -21.34 11.67
CA LYS A 72 -21.90 -22.74 11.17
C LYS A 72 -21.33 -23.75 12.18
N LYS A 73 -20.75 -23.27 13.28
CA LYS A 73 -20.11 -24.10 14.31
C LYS A 73 -20.96 -24.27 15.57
N THR A 74 -22.12 -23.62 15.64
CA THR A 74 -23.15 -23.75 16.68
C THR A 74 -24.32 -24.53 16.09
#